data_AF-Q5KN61-F1
#
_entry.id   AF-Q5KN61-F1
#
_cell.length_a   1.000
_cell.length_b   1.000
_cell.length_c   1.000
_cell.angle_alpha   90.00
_cell.angle_beta   90.00
_cell.angle_gamma   90.00
#
_symmetry.space_group_name_H-M   'P 1'
#
loop_
_entity.id
_entity.type
_entity.pdbx_description
1 polymer ?
#
loop_
_entity_poly.entity_id
_entity_poly.type
_entity_poly.pdbx_seq_one_letter_code
_entity_poly.pdbx_strand_id
1 'polypeptide(L)'
;MPAKPILPIRQDDSDDSDEDYYDGHGELPLRHAYIHSLAHLLHACLLRGDIDRAKRAWAILIRCREVDWRARWQWGLLFLSSGSSDVVQNTQASMYASQTDDDYRQAERWINSLRVGARMEDKPSLLHALILILIKHARYRQALEELETYLPSYPYLLSASLHTYAGLLAFYLAQPSSAIRQPTPAASQRTELLERKDRDSTATSQRSSRSPSPLPDGWEHADASLMRQARQWFAKAVEIDEKEDVAREFLRMIDHPNREVEGDKSESDEDMESVQDEISGNEGYSDESEKIGFADEYETQ
;
A
#
# COMPACT_ATOMS: atom_id res chain seq x y z
N MET A 1 59.58 9.71 -26.93
CA MET A 1 58.34 10.52 -26.97
C MET A 1 58.15 11.14 -25.59
N PRO A 2 58.13 12.47 -25.44
CA PRO A 2 58.01 13.09 -24.12
C PRO A 2 56.54 13.11 -23.65
N ALA A 3 56.35 12.76 -22.39
CA ALA A 3 55.07 12.73 -21.69
C ALA A 3 54.51 14.15 -21.50
N LYS A 4 53.21 14.34 -21.77
CA LYS A 4 52.48 15.58 -21.50
C LYS A 4 52.16 15.66 -20.00
N PRO A 5 52.45 16.78 -19.32
CA PRO A 5 52.03 17.00 -17.94
C PRO A 5 50.53 17.30 -17.88
N ILE A 6 49.85 16.64 -16.94
CA ILE A 6 48.45 16.82 -16.58
C ILE A 6 48.33 18.11 -15.77
N LEU A 7 47.56 19.08 -16.28
CA LEU A 7 47.20 20.29 -15.54
C LEU A 7 46.07 19.98 -14.53
N PRO A 8 46.08 20.60 -13.35
CA PRO A 8 45.01 20.45 -12.38
C PRO A 8 43.73 21.14 -12.87
N ILE A 9 42.62 20.42 -12.76
CA ILE A 9 41.26 20.87 -13.03
C ILE A 9 40.93 22.01 -12.07
N ARG A 10 40.61 23.18 -12.63
CA ARG A 10 40.00 24.30 -11.90
C ARG A 10 38.70 23.80 -11.25
N GLN A 11 38.63 23.90 -9.92
CA GLN A 11 37.37 23.96 -9.21
C GLN A 11 36.73 25.31 -9.59
N ASP A 12 35.67 25.25 -10.40
CA ASP A 12 34.76 26.37 -10.55
C ASP A 12 33.91 26.41 -9.27
N ASP A 13 34.17 27.42 -8.44
CA ASP A 13 33.33 27.83 -7.32
C ASP A 13 31.93 28.16 -7.86
N SER A 14 31.04 27.18 -7.75
CA SER A 14 29.60 27.34 -7.97
C SER A 14 29.01 27.87 -6.68
N ASP A 15 29.10 29.18 -6.51
CA ASP A 15 28.39 29.97 -5.51
C ASP A 15 26.90 30.04 -5.92
N ASP A 16 26.19 28.92 -5.72
CA ASP A 16 24.72 28.84 -5.79
C ASP A 16 24.16 29.17 -4.40
N SER A 17 24.39 30.42 -3.99
CA SER A 17 23.64 31.07 -2.94
C SER A 17 22.27 31.47 -3.50
N ASP A 18 21.37 30.49 -3.64
CA ASP A 18 19.91 30.68 -3.73
C ASP A 18 19.38 31.13 -2.35
N GLU A 19 19.98 32.20 -1.83
CA GLU A 19 19.70 32.81 -0.54
C GLU A 19 18.71 33.96 -0.77
N ASP A 20 17.42 33.60 -0.71
CA ASP A 20 16.31 34.44 -0.25
C ASP A 20 16.29 35.91 -0.71
N TYR A 21 16.14 36.12 -2.03
CA TYR A 21 15.66 37.41 -2.55
C TYR A 21 14.12 37.47 -2.51
N TYR A 22 13.55 37.48 -1.29
CA TYR A 22 12.13 37.84 -1.09
C TYR A 22 12.01 39.35 -0.86
N ASP A 23 11.87 40.07 -1.97
CA ASP A 23 11.58 41.49 -1.99
C ASP A 23 10.13 41.75 -1.52
N GLY A 24 9.98 42.17 -0.27
CA GLY A 24 9.36 43.45 0.12
C GLY A 24 7.93 43.84 -0.29
N HIS A 25 7.24 43.13 -1.18
CA HIS A 25 5.86 43.44 -1.59
C HIS A 25 5.03 42.16 -1.71
N GLY A 26 4.10 41.99 -0.76
CA GLY A 26 3.22 40.83 -0.57
C GLY A 26 2.15 40.61 -1.66
N GLU A 27 2.51 40.75 -2.93
CA GLU A 27 1.71 40.27 -4.05
C GLU A 27 2.48 39.16 -4.76
N LEU A 28 2.07 37.91 -4.51
CA LEU A 28 2.52 36.78 -5.32
C LEU A 28 2.28 37.16 -6.79
N PRO A 29 3.28 36.99 -7.68
CA PRO A 29 3.16 37.39 -9.07
C PRO A 29 1.87 36.82 -9.65
N LEU A 30 1.10 37.61 -10.41
CA LEU A 30 -0.27 37.29 -10.87
C LEU A 30 -0.40 35.84 -11.41
N ARG A 31 0.64 35.35 -12.08
CA ARG A 31 0.74 33.96 -12.55
C ARG A 31 0.70 32.92 -11.43
N HIS A 32 1.44 33.14 -10.35
CA HIS A 32 1.45 32.28 -9.18
C HIS A 32 0.08 32.27 -8.49
N ALA A 33 -0.60 33.41 -8.42
CA ALA A 33 -1.99 33.48 -7.93
C ALA A 33 -2.95 32.63 -8.77
N TYR A 34 -2.80 32.62 -10.11
CA TYR A 34 -3.58 31.74 -10.99
C TYR A 34 -3.27 30.26 -10.80
N ILE A 35 -1.99 29.89 -10.64
CA ILE A 35 -1.61 28.49 -10.39
C ILE A 35 -2.16 28.02 -9.04
N HIS A 36 -2.06 28.86 -8.01
CA HIS A 36 -2.63 28.59 -6.70
C HIS A 36 -4.15 28.45 -6.78
N SER A 37 -4.85 29.37 -7.46
CA SER A 37 -6.29 29.27 -7.68
C SER A 37 -6.68 28.00 -8.46
N LEU A 38 -5.88 27.59 -9.44
CA LEU A 38 -6.11 26.37 -10.21
C LEU A 38 -5.89 25.11 -9.35
N ALA A 39 -4.89 25.12 -8.47
CA ALA A 39 -4.69 24.08 -7.47
C ALA A 39 -5.87 24.00 -6.48
N HIS A 40 -6.39 25.14 -6.00
CA HIS A 40 -7.60 25.16 -5.16
C HIS A 40 -8.82 24.62 -5.89
N LEU A 41 -8.99 25.01 -7.15
CA LEU A 41 -10.08 24.48 -7.99
C LEU A 41 -9.95 22.97 -8.18
N LEU A 42 -8.73 22.45 -8.37
CA LEU A 42 -8.45 21.01 -8.44
C LEU A 42 -8.93 20.30 -7.17
N HIS A 43 -8.49 20.75 -5.99
CA HIS A 43 -8.89 20.16 -4.70
C HIS A 43 -10.41 20.27 -4.48
N ALA A 44 -11.01 21.40 -4.83
CA ALA A 44 -12.46 21.59 -4.73
C ALA A 44 -13.24 20.65 -5.65
N CYS A 45 -12.75 20.38 -6.87
CA CYS A 45 -13.36 19.41 -7.78
C CYS A 45 -13.24 17.99 -7.24
N LEU A 46 -12.09 17.64 -6.66
CA LEU A 46 -11.87 16.32 -6.04
C LEU A 46 -12.79 16.09 -4.84
N LEU A 47 -12.98 17.08 -3.97
CA LEU A 47 -13.90 16.99 -2.84
C LEU A 47 -15.37 16.87 -3.27
N ARG A 48 -15.73 17.42 -4.44
CA ARG A 48 -17.07 17.31 -5.03
C ARG A 48 -17.28 16.02 -5.82
N GLY A 49 -16.22 15.23 -6.05
CA GLY A 49 -16.26 14.03 -6.91
C GLY A 49 -16.33 14.34 -8.40
N ASP A 50 -16.06 15.58 -8.83
CA ASP A 50 -16.19 16.02 -10.22
C ASP A 50 -14.88 15.72 -10.98
N ILE A 51 -14.63 14.44 -11.25
CA ILE A 51 -13.32 13.92 -11.70
C ILE A 51 -12.92 14.46 -13.07
N ASP A 52 -13.85 14.61 -14.01
CA ASP A 52 -13.55 15.15 -15.35
C ASP A 52 -13.06 16.59 -15.30
N ARG A 53 -13.63 17.40 -14.40
CA ARG A 53 -13.20 18.79 -14.22
C ARG A 53 -11.83 18.85 -13.55
N ALA A 54 -11.60 17.97 -12.57
CA ALA A 54 -10.30 17.82 -11.93
C ALA A 54 -9.22 17.38 -12.93
N LYS A 55 -9.52 16.41 -13.82
CA LYS A 55 -8.62 15.97 -14.91
C LYS A 55 -8.21 17.12 -15.83
N ARG A 56 -9.17 17.98 -16.23
CA ARG A 56 -8.88 19.17 -17.05
C ARG A 56 -8.00 20.17 -16.30
N ALA A 57 -8.32 20.46 -15.04
CA ALA A 57 -7.51 21.36 -14.21
C ALA A 57 -6.07 20.83 -14.05
N TRP A 58 -5.91 19.53 -13.81
CA TRP A 58 -4.61 18.87 -13.73
C TRP A 58 -3.84 18.92 -15.05
N ALA A 59 -4.49 18.66 -16.19
CA ALA A 59 -3.85 18.75 -17.51
C ALA A 59 -3.32 20.16 -17.84
N ILE A 60 -3.91 21.21 -17.26
CA ILE A 60 -3.40 22.58 -17.36
C ILE A 60 -2.22 22.76 -16.40
N LEU A 61 -2.33 22.31 -15.15
CA LEU A 61 -1.26 22.41 -14.14
C LEU A 61 0.04 21.75 -14.58
N ILE A 62 0.00 20.57 -15.19
CA ILE A 62 1.22 19.85 -15.65
C ILE A 62 1.95 20.57 -16.78
N ARG A 63 1.30 21.50 -17.49
CA ARG A 63 1.93 22.33 -18.53
C ARG A 63 2.62 23.56 -17.95
N CYS A 64 2.36 23.90 -16.69
CA CYS A 64 3.02 25.00 -16.00
C CYS A 64 4.41 24.56 -15.53
N ARG A 65 5.46 25.28 -15.94
CA ARG A 65 6.85 25.00 -15.55
C ARG A 65 7.10 25.13 -14.04
N GLU A 66 6.30 25.93 -13.34
CA GLU A 66 6.41 26.18 -11.90
C GLU A 66 5.84 25.04 -11.05
N VAL A 67 5.15 24.08 -11.66
CA VAL A 67 4.55 22.94 -10.96
C VAL A 67 5.38 21.69 -11.21
N ASP A 68 6.02 21.19 -10.16
CA ASP A 68 6.69 19.89 -10.17
C ASP A 68 5.66 18.76 -10.20
N TRP A 69 5.13 18.48 -11.40
CA TRP A 69 4.19 17.39 -11.61
C TRP A 69 4.76 16.03 -11.21
N ARG A 70 6.10 15.86 -11.24
CA ARG A 70 6.80 14.66 -10.79
C ARG A 70 6.67 14.44 -9.28
N ALA A 71 6.78 15.49 -8.47
CA ALA A 71 6.56 15.41 -7.03
C ALA A 71 5.09 15.12 -6.70
N ARG A 72 4.18 15.53 -7.59
CA ARG A 72 2.73 15.43 -7.46
C ARG A 72 2.13 14.28 -8.27
N TRP A 73 2.86 13.18 -8.43
CA TRP A 73 2.44 12.03 -9.23
C TRP A 73 1.18 11.33 -8.68
N GLN A 74 0.90 11.41 -7.38
CA GLN A 74 -0.27 10.77 -6.77
C GLN A 74 -1.59 11.24 -7.43
N TRP A 75 -1.68 12.50 -7.82
CA TRP A 75 -2.86 13.05 -8.50
C TRP A 75 -3.02 12.48 -9.91
N GLY A 76 -1.92 12.34 -10.65
CA GLY A 76 -1.95 11.67 -11.96
C GLY A 76 -2.42 10.22 -11.84
N LEU A 77 -1.95 9.50 -10.82
CA LEU A 77 -2.37 8.14 -10.56
C LEU A 77 -3.86 8.06 -10.21
N LEU A 78 -4.34 8.98 -9.37
CA LEU A 78 -5.75 9.07 -8.99
C LEU A 78 -6.62 9.19 -10.25
N PHE A 79 -6.27 10.07 -11.19
CA PHE A 79 -7.07 10.27 -12.39
C PHE A 79 -7.08 9.07 -13.34
N LEU A 80 -5.95 8.37 -13.47
CA LEU A 80 -5.86 7.12 -14.24
C LEU A 80 -6.65 6.00 -13.57
N SER A 81 -6.73 6.00 -12.24
CA SER A 81 -7.46 4.99 -11.46
C SER A 81 -8.97 5.27 -11.37
N SER A 82 -9.38 6.54 -11.44
CA SER A 82 -10.77 6.99 -11.35
C SER A 82 -11.52 6.98 -12.69
N GLY A 83 -10.84 6.71 -13.82
CA GLY A 83 -11.48 6.56 -15.14
C GLY A 83 -12.59 5.50 -15.20
N SER A 84 -12.62 4.59 -14.23
CA SER A 84 -13.55 3.46 -14.16
C SER A 84 -14.92 3.78 -13.53
N SER A 85 -15.17 4.98 -12.96
CA SER A 85 -16.34 5.20 -12.08
C SER A 85 -17.58 5.80 -12.75
N ASP A 86 -17.48 6.43 -13.92
CA ASP A 86 -18.52 7.38 -14.40
C ASP A 86 -19.34 6.91 -15.61
N VAL A 87 -19.55 5.60 -15.82
CA VAL A 87 -20.53 5.14 -16.81
C VAL A 87 -21.61 4.27 -16.19
N VAL A 88 -22.68 4.98 -15.84
CA VAL A 88 -24.03 4.50 -15.53
C VAL A 88 -24.46 3.34 -16.46
N GLN A 89 -24.67 2.18 -15.84
CA GLN A 89 -25.79 1.23 -16.06
C GLN A 89 -26.47 1.19 -17.45
N ASN A 90 -25.75 0.95 -18.55
CA ASN A 90 -26.43 0.58 -19.79
C ASN A 90 -25.70 -0.51 -20.60
N THR A 91 -26.17 -1.75 -20.42
CA THR A 91 -26.17 -2.85 -21.41
C THR A 91 -25.02 -2.93 -22.41
N GLN A 92 -23.77 -3.14 -21.97
CA GLN A 92 -22.67 -3.56 -22.86
C GLN A 92 -21.46 -4.15 -22.11
N ALA A 93 -21.68 -5.14 -21.23
CA ALA A 93 -20.68 -5.74 -20.34
C ALA A 93 -19.40 -6.30 -21.00
N SER A 94 -19.38 -6.53 -22.33
CA SER A 94 -18.19 -7.02 -23.05
C SER A 94 -17.20 -5.92 -23.46
N MET A 95 -17.68 -4.68 -23.69
CA MET A 95 -16.81 -3.57 -24.12
C MET A 95 -16.09 -2.92 -22.93
N TYR A 96 -16.72 -2.88 -21.76
CA TYR A 96 -16.18 -2.23 -20.56
C TYR A 96 -15.02 -3.00 -19.90
N ALA A 97 -14.96 -4.34 -20.04
CA ALA A 97 -13.83 -5.12 -19.53
C ALA A 97 -12.51 -4.79 -20.25
N SER A 98 -12.57 -4.46 -21.55
CA SER A 98 -11.40 -4.03 -22.31
C SER A 98 -10.92 -2.64 -21.87
N GLN A 99 -11.84 -1.74 -21.50
CA GLN A 99 -11.52 -0.38 -21.12
C GLN A 99 -10.82 -0.31 -19.76
N THR A 100 -11.29 -1.08 -18.77
CA THR A 100 -10.61 -1.21 -17.49
C THR A 100 -9.22 -1.82 -17.64
N ASP A 101 -9.06 -2.69 -18.64
CA ASP A 101 -7.79 -3.33 -18.95
C ASP A 101 -6.77 -2.34 -19.55
N ASP A 102 -7.24 -1.45 -20.41
CA ASP A 102 -6.41 -0.42 -21.02
C ASP A 102 -6.01 0.68 -20.01
N ASP A 103 -6.93 1.07 -19.12
CA ASP A 103 -6.70 2.09 -18.10
C ASP A 103 -5.59 1.68 -17.11
N TYR A 104 -5.57 0.41 -16.66
CA TYR A 104 -4.50 -0.05 -15.77
C TYR A 104 -3.16 -0.18 -16.49
N ARG A 105 -3.15 -0.66 -17.74
CA ARG A 105 -1.91 -0.74 -18.54
C ARG A 105 -1.32 0.65 -18.73
N GLN A 106 -2.16 1.66 -18.89
CA GLN A 106 -1.74 3.04 -18.94
C GLN A 106 -1.16 3.50 -17.60
N ALA A 107 -1.81 3.19 -16.47
CA ALA A 107 -1.30 3.49 -15.13
C ALA A 107 0.07 2.82 -14.85
N GLU A 108 0.24 1.56 -15.24
CA GLU A 108 1.50 0.82 -15.09
C GLU A 108 2.62 1.42 -15.95
N ARG A 109 2.35 1.69 -17.23
CA ARG A 109 3.30 2.35 -18.12
C ARG A 109 3.69 3.72 -17.58
N TRP A 110 2.72 4.44 -17.02
CA TRP A 110 2.94 5.76 -16.45
C TRP A 110 3.82 5.70 -15.21
N ILE A 111 3.54 4.82 -14.25
CA ILE A 111 4.40 4.62 -13.07
C ILE A 111 5.79 4.14 -13.48
N ASN A 112 5.91 3.21 -14.41
CA ASN A 112 7.21 2.74 -14.89
C ASN A 112 8.00 3.88 -15.55
N SER A 113 7.35 4.77 -16.30
CA SER A 113 8.00 5.96 -16.84
C SER A 113 8.48 6.93 -15.74
N LEU A 114 7.71 7.05 -14.65
CA LEU A 114 8.09 7.87 -13.50
C LEU A 114 9.28 7.28 -12.75
N ARG A 115 9.31 5.96 -12.54
CA ARG A 115 10.39 5.27 -11.81
C ARG A 115 11.78 5.48 -12.42
N VAL A 116 11.86 5.59 -13.75
CA VAL A 116 13.13 5.84 -14.45
C VAL A 116 13.69 7.23 -14.13
N GLY A 117 12.81 8.23 -13.97
CA GLY A 117 13.20 9.62 -13.70
C GLY A 117 13.05 10.06 -12.24
N ALA A 118 12.61 9.18 -11.35
CA ALA A 118 12.33 9.51 -9.95
C ALA A 118 13.61 9.58 -9.11
N ARG A 119 13.60 10.49 -8.13
CA ARG A 119 14.61 10.55 -7.07
C ARG A 119 14.55 9.27 -6.24
N MET A 120 15.67 8.90 -5.61
CA MET A 120 15.75 7.66 -4.83
C MET A 120 14.70 7.59 -3.71
N GLU A 121 14.41 8.71 -3.06
CA GLU A 121 13.45 8.82 -1.95
C GLU A 121 12.01 8.45 -2.35
N ASP A 122 11.59 8.77 -3.57
CA ASP A 122 10.22 8.51 -4.05
C ASP A 122 10.04 7.10 -4.63
N LYS A 123 11.16 6.41 -4.91
CA LYS A 123 11.14 5.05 -5.48
C LYS A 123 10.34 4.05 -4.64
N PRO A 124 10.48 3.94 -3.30
CA PRO A 124 9.68 3.02 -2.50
C PRO A 124 8.18 3.30 -2.63
N SER A 125 7.77 4.58 -2.60
CA SER A 125 6.38 4.99 -2.75
C SER A 125 5.81 4.66 -4.13
N LEU A 126 6.61 4.82 -5.18
CA LEU A 126 6.23 4.45 -6.56
C LEU A 126 6.10 2.93 -6.73
N LEU A 127 7.02 2.16 -6.16
CA LEU A 127 6.96 0.70 -6.20
C LEU A 127 5.74 0.19 -5.41
N HIS A 128 5.48 0.78 -4.24
CA HIS A 128 4.30 0.48 -3.44
C HIS A 128 3.01 0.71 -4.25
N ALA A 129 2.88 1.86 -4.92
CA ALA A 129 1.72 2.15 -5.76
C ALA A 129 1.57 1.15 -6.92
N LEU A 130 2.69 0.74 -7.55
CA LEU A 130 2.67 -0.28 -8.59
C LEU A 130 2.10 -1.61 -8.06
N ILE A 131 2.57 -2.07 -6.90
CA ILE A 131 2.11 -3.32 -6.28
C ILE A 131 0.61 -3.26 -5.96
N LEU A 132 0.12 -2.13 -5.43
CA LEU A 132 -1.30 -1.95 -5.14
C LEU A 132 -2.16 -2.06 -6.40
N ILE A 133 -1.69 -1.55 -7.55
CA ILE A 133 -2.37 -1.72 -8.83
C ILE A 133 -2.39 -3.19 -9.22
N LEU A 134 -1.25 -3.89 -9.13
CA LEU A 134 -1.17 -5.32 -9.45
C LEU A 134 -2.12 -6.16 -8.58
N ILE A 135 -2.22 -5.83 -7.30
CA ILE A 135 -3.15 -6.47 -6.35
C ILE A 135 -4.61 -6.19 -6.74
N LYS A 136 -4.96 -4.95 -7.09
CA LYS A 136 -6.31 -4.57 -7.54
C LYS A 136 -6.75 -5.36 -8.77
N HIS A 137 -5.81 -5.71 -9.66
CA HIS A 137 -6.05 -6.52 -10.85
C HIS A 137 -5.81 -8.03 -10.63
N ALA A 138 -5.71 -8.48 -9.38
CA ALA A 138 -5.51 -9.88 -9.01
C ALA A 138 -4.27 -10.57 -9.61
N ARG A 139 -3.24 -9.79 -9.99
CA ARG A 139 -1.97 -10.29 -10.54
C ARG A 139 -0.94 -10.51 -9.44
N TYR A 140 -1.29 -11.33 -8.45
CA TYR A 140 -0.50 -11.52 -7.23
C TYR A 140 0.90 -12.11 -7.49
N ARG A 141 1.03 -13.05 -8.43
CA ARG A 141 2.34 -13.65 -8.78
C ARG A 141 3.29 -12.62 -9.38
N GLN A 142 2.81 -11.85 -10.35
CA GLN A 142 3.60 -10.79 -10.96
C GLN A 142 3.98 -9.73 -9.93
N ALA A 143 3.08 -9.38 -9.01
CA ALA A 143 3.38 -8.47 -7.91
C ALA A 143 4.52 -8.97 -7.01
N LEU A 144 4.50 -10.26 -6.68
CA LEU A 144 5.56 -10.89 -5.89
C LEU A 144 6.89 -10.92 -6.63
N GLU A 145 6.91 -11.30 -7.91
CA GLU A 145 8.13 -11.32 -8.74
C GLU A 145 8.79 -9.94 -8.87
N GLU A 146 7.98 -8.89 -9.09
CA GLU A 146 8.48 -7.51 -9.13
C GLU A 146 9.05 -7.10 -7.76
N LEU A 147 8.36 -7.43 -6.66
CA LEU A 147 8.85 -7.16 -5.30
C LEU A 147 10.18 -7.84 -5.02
N GLU A 148 10.30 -9.13 -5.32
CA GLU A 148 11.53 -9.91 -5.11
C GLU A 148 12.70 -9.37 -5.92
N THR A 149 12.42 -8.82 -7.11
CA THR A 149 13.44 -8.22 -7.97
C THR A 149 14.00 -6.94 -7.36
N TYR A 150 13.15 -6.09 -6.76
CA TYR A 150 13.58 -4.77 -6.26
C TYR A 150 13.92 -4.72 -4.77
N LEU A 151 13.34 -5.58 -3.92
CA LEU A 151 13.57 -5.58 -2.48
C LEU A 151 15.05 -5.68 -2.06
N PRO A 152 15.91 -6.49 -2.71
CA PRO A 152 17.33 -6.54 -2.37
C PRO A 152 18.10 -5.26 -2.68
N SER A 153 17.55 -4.37 -3.51
CA SER A 153 18.21 -3.14 -3.94
C SER A 153 17.91 -1.96 -3.01
N TYR A 154 18.92 -1.12 -2.75
CA TYR A 154 18.70 0.16 -2.09
C TYR A 154 17.93 1.10 -3.03
N PRO A 155 16.89 1.82 -2.57
CA PRO A 155 16.47 2.06 -1.17
C PRO A 155 15.34 1.15 -0.64
N TYR A 156 14.88 0.17 -1.41
CA TYR A 156 13.72 -0.66 -1.04
C TYR A 156 13.99 -1.59 0.15
N LEU A 157 15.25 -1.96 0.35
CA LEU A 157 15.71 -2.77 1.48
C LEU A 157 15.30 -2.22 2.85
N LEU A 158 15.15 -0.89 2.98
CA LEU A 158 14.84 -0.24 4.26
C LEU A 158 13.34 -0.04 4.51
N SER A 159 12.47 -0.43 3.57
CA SER A 159 11.03 -0.23 3.73
C SER A 159 10.37 -1.46 4.36
N ALA A 160 10.02 -1.37 5.65
CA ALA A 160 9.27 -2.43 6.34
C ALA A 160 7.95 -2.74 5.61
N SER A 161 7.21 -1.71 5.19
CA SER A 161 5.93 -1.87 4.49
C SER A 161 6.04 -2.76 3.23
N LEU A 162 7.08 -2.60 2.41
CA LEU A 162 7.28 -3.42 1.20
C LEU A 162 7.57 -4.89 1.54
N HIS A 163 8.32 -5.14 2.62
CA HIS A 163 8.55 -6.48 3.13
C HIS A 163 7.25 -7.11 3.66
N THR A 164 6.40 -6.33 4.36
CA THR A 164 5.06 -6.77 4.77
C THR A 164 4.21 -7.17 3.57
N TYR A 165 4.15 -6.36 2.50
CA TYR A 165 3.39 -6.71 1.30
C TYR A 165 3.93 -7.96 0.58
N ALA A 166 5.25 -8.14 0.51
CA ALA A 166 5.84 -9.37 -0.03
C ALA A 166 5.45 -10.60 0.80
N GLY A 167 5.48 -10.47 2.13
CA GLY A 167 5.01 -11.51 3.05
C GLY A 167 3.53 -11.85 2.86
N LEU A 168 2.67 -10.82 2.77
CA LEU A 168 1.23 -11.00 2.52
C LEU A 168 0.94 -11.65 1.18
N LEU A 169 1.65 -11.27 0.12
CA LEU A 169 1.49 -11.87 -1.20
C LEU A 169 1.95 -13.32 -1.24
N ALA A 170 3.10 -13.64 -0.65
CA ALA A 170 3.60 -15.01 -0.53
C ALA A 170 2.64 -15.86 0.31
N PHE A 171 2.13 -15.31 1.43
CA PHE A 171 1.16 -15.97 2.29
C PHE A 171 -0.15 -16.25 1.54
N TYR A 172 -0.69 -15.25 0.83
CA TYR A 172 -1.91 -15.41 0.03
C TYR A 172 -1.75 -16.45 -1.07
N LEU A 173 -0.59 -16.48 -1.76
CA LEU A 173 -0.32 -17.45 -2.82
C LEU A 173 -0.11 -18.88 -2.31
N ALA A 174 0.34 -19.05 -1.07
CA ALA A 174 0.47 -20.38 -0.48
C ALA A 174 -0.85 -20.96 0.04
N GLN A 175 -1.91 -20.15 0.19
CA GLN A 175 -3.22 -20.68 0.55
C GLN A 175 -3.77 -21.58 -0.57
N PRO A 176 -4.43 -22.70 -0.24
CA PRO A 176 -5.01 -23.55 -1.27
C PRO A 176 -6.12 -22.81 -2.01
N SER A 177 -6.30 -23.10 -3.30
CA SER A 177 -7.30 -22.47 -4.16
C SER A 177 -8.74 -22.54 -3.61
N SER A 178 -9.02 -23.47 -2.68
CA SER A 178 -10.29 -23.60 -1.97
C SER A 178 -10.53 -22.48 -0.93
N ALA A 179 -9.46 -21.94 -0.34
CA ALA A 179 -9.52 -20.80 0.58
C ALA A 179 -9.54 -19.46 -0.16
N ILE A 180 -8.97 -19.42 -1.37
CA ILE A 180 -8.97 -18.25 -2.24
C ILE A 180 -10.39 -18.04 -2.79
N ARG A 181 -11.20 -17.25 -2.08
CA ARG A 181 -12.45 -16.73 -2.61
C ARG A 181 -12.11 -15.74 -3.73
N GLN A 182 -11.97 -16.24 -4.95
CA GLN A 182 -11.92 -15.35 -6.09
C GLN A 182 -13.21 -14.51 -6.11
N PRO A 183 -13.12 -13.18 -6.30
CA PRO A 183 -14.28 -12.37 -6.63
C PRO A 183 -14.77 -12.83 -8.01
N THR A 184 -15.59 -13.88 -8.00
CA THR A 184 -16.27 -14.37 -9.18
C THR A 184 -17.31 -13.31 -9.56
N PRO A 185 -17.30 -12.80 -10.80
CA PRO A 185 -18.45 -12.07 -11.29
C PRO A 185 -19.63 -13.05 -11.28
N ALA A 186 -20.65 -12.75 -10.48
CA ALA A 186 -21.78 -13.63 -10.16
C ALA A 186 -22.73 -13.94 -11.34
N ALA A 187 -22.23 -13.97 -12.59
CA ALA A 187 -23.04 -14.04 -13.80
C ALA A 187 -22.90 -15.34 -14.63
N SER A 188 -21.94 -16.24 -14.36
CA SER A 188 -21.67 -17.37 -15.28
C SER A 188 -22.04 -18.78 -14.78
N GLN A 189 -22.64 -18.95 -13.60
CA GLN A 189 -22.98 -20.30 -13.09
C GLN A 189 -24.47 -20.66 -13.15
N ARG A 190 -25.30 -19.91 -13.89
CA ARG A 190 -26.75 -20.20 -13.94
C ARG A 190 -27.24 -20.89 -15.23
N THR A 191 -26.36 -21.24 -16.16
CA THR A 191 -26.77 -21.67 -17.51
C THR A 191 -26.42 -23.11 -17.91
N GLU A 192 -25.89 -23.95 -17.02
CA GLU A 192 -25.61 -25.37 -17.35
C GLU A 192 -26.40 -26.39 -16.50
N LEU A 193 -27.35 -25.96 -15.67
CA LEU A 193 -28.14 -26.86 -14.81
C LEU A 193 -29.57 -27.17 -15.33
N LEU A 194 -29.86 -26.92 -16.61
CA LEU A 194 -31.20 -27.15 -17.19
C LEU A 194 -31.23 -27.98 -18.49
N GLU A 195 -30.15 -28.65 -18.88
CA GLU A 195 -30.15 -29.49 -20.08
C GLU A 195 -29.64 -30.91 -19.81
N ARG A 196 -30.30 -31.62 -18.89
CA ARG A 196 -30.26 -33.09 -18.84
C ARG A 196 -31.43 -33.62 -18.00
N LYS A 197 -32.63 -33.46 -18.54
CA LYS A 197 -33.79 -34.24 -18.12
C LYS A 197 -34.21 -35.11 -19.29
N ASP A 198 -34.45 -36.38 -18.97
CA ASP A 198 -34.96 -37.47 -19.82
C ASP A 198 -33.89 -38.34 -20.51
N ARG A 199 -33.46 -39.39 -19.81
CA ARG A 199 -33.75 -40.78 -20.24
C ARG A 199 -33.24 -41.84 -19.26
N ASP A 200 -34.23 -42.61 -18.81
CA ASP A 200 -34.25 -44.03 -18.45
C ASP A 200 -33.39 -44.59 -17.32
N SER A 201 -34.15 -45.18 -16.38
CA SER A 201 -33.74 -45.96 -15.24
C SER A 201 -33.17 -47.32 -15.67
N THR A 202 -32.11 -47.75 -14.98
CA THR A 202 -31.97 -49.16 -14.58
C THR A 202 -31.16 -49.22 -13.30
N ALA A 203 -31.71 -49.97 -12.35
CA ALA A 203 -31.21 -50.13 -11.00
C ALA A 203 -29.87 -50.87 -10.95
N THR A 204 -29.02 -50.50 -9.99
CA THR A 204 -28.24 -51.46 -9.18
C THR A 204 -27.76 -50.75 -7.92
N SER A 205 -28.22 -51.25 -6.78
CA SER A 205 -27.68 -50.95 -5.46
C SER A 205 -26.23 -51.37 -5.38
N GLN A 206 -25.32 -50.43 -5.10
CA GLN A 206 -24.09 -50.73 -4.39
C GLN A 206 -23.92 -49.79 -3.21
N ARG A 207 -24.16 -50.40 -2.05
CA ARG A 207 -23.64 -50.09 -0.73
C ARG A 207 -22.14 -49.74 -0.83
N SER A 208 -21.77 -48.49 -0.56
CA SER A 208 -20.39 -48.13 -0.24
C SER A 208 -20.36 -47.05 0.83
N SER A 209 -19.80 -47.47 1.97
CA SER A 209 -18.98 -46.71 2.91
C SER A 209 -19.28 -45.22 3.07
N ARG A 210 -19.80 -44.88 4.27
CA ARG A 210 -19.48 -43.64 4.97
C ARG A 210 -17.96 -43.43 4.93
N SER A 211 -17.50 -42.63 3.98
CA SER A 211 -16.20 -41.99 4.06
C SER A 211 -16.23 -41.00 5.24
N PRO A 212 -15.14 -40.86 6.01
CA PRO A 212 -15.05 -39.83 7.02
C PRO A 212 -15.23 -38.48 6.33
N SER A 213 -16.08 -37.63 6.88
CA SER A 213 -16.07 -36.21 6.53
C SER A 213 -14.63 -35.72 6.63
N PRO A 214 -14.07 -35.07 5.59
CA PRO A 214 -12.80 -34.38 5.76
C PRO A 214 -13.04 -33.35 6.86
N LEU A 215 -12.24 -33.42 7.90
CA LEU A 215 -12.05 -32.28 8.79
C LEU A 215 -11.69 -31.06 7.92
N PRO A 216 -11.89 -29.82 8.39
CA PRO A 216 -11.40 -28.64 7.70
C PRO A 216 -9.86 -28.60 7.78
N ASP A 217 -9.18 -29.56 7.15
CA ASP A 217 -7.75 -29.59 6.84
C ASP A 217 -7.46 -28.62 5.69
N GLY A 218 -7.85 -27.37 5.89
CA GLY A 218 -7.71 -26.28 4.92
C GLY A 218 -6.27 -25.86 4.70
N TRP A 219 -5.30 -26.44 5.42
CA TRP A 219 -3.90 -26.03 5.41
C TRP A 219 -2.93 -27.13 4.98
N GLU A 220 -3.36 -28.41 4.90
CA GLU A 220 -2.49 -29.52 4.50
C GLU A 220 -1.99 -29.42 3.04
N HIS A 221 -2.63 -28.55 2.24
CA HIS A 221 -2.28 -28.31 0.84
C HIS A 221 -1.59 -26.95 0.62
N ALA A 222 -1.20 -26.25 1.70
CA ALA A 222 -0.49 -24.99 1.56
C ALA A 222 0.94 -25.23 1.05
N ASP A 223 1.40 -24.39 0.12
CA ASP A 223 2.77 -24.49 -0.39
C ASP A 223 3.77 -24.11 0.71
N ALA A 224 4.42 -25.12 1.29
CA ALA A 224 5.37 -24.95 2.38
C ALA A 224 6.57 -24.06 2.02
N SER A 225 6.91 -23.95 0.72
CA SER A 225 8.01 -23.09 0.26
C SER A 225 7.64 -21.61 0.36
N LEU A 226 6.45 -21.25 -0.14
CA LEU A 226 5.90 -19.90 -0.07
C LEU A 226 5.56 -19.49 1.36
N MET A 227 5.11 -20.42 2.22
CA MET A 227 4.92 -20.14 3.65
C MET A 227 6.22 -19.82 4.37
N ARG A 228 7.29 -20.57 4.09
CA ARG A 228 8.63 -20.27 4.62
C ARG A 228 9.11 -18.90 4.12
N GLN A 229 8.86 -18.59 2.86
CA GLN A 229 9.21 -17.31 2.28
C GLN A 229 8.44 -16.15 2.91
N ALA A 230 7.12 -16.30 3.11
CA ALA A 230 6.29 -15.32 3.81
C ALA A 230 6.84 -15.04 5.21
N ARG A 231 7.18 -16.10 5.96
CA ARG A 231 7.82 -15.98 7.28
C ARG A 231 9.13 -15.20 7.24
N GLN A 232 9.99 -15.44 6.25
CA GLN A 232 11.24 -14.68 6.09
C GLN A 232 10.98 -13.20 5.83
N TRP A 233 9.99 -12.87 5.01
CA TRP A 233 9.63 -11.48 4.72
C TRP A 233 9.04 -10.77 5.93
N PHE A 234 8.15 -11.40 6.68
CA PHE A 234 7.61 -10.81 7.91
C PHE A 234 8.68 -10.63 8.98
N ALA A 235 9.60 -11.59 9.15
CA ALA A 235 10.71 -11.47 10.08
C ALA A 235 11.60 -10.26 9.74
N LYS A 236 11.92 -10.06 8.45
CA LYS A 236 12.65 -8.89 7.98
C LYS A 236 11.87 -7.59 8.20
N ALA A 237 10.56 -7.59 7.99
CA ALA A 237 9.74 -6.41 8.23
C ALA A 237 9.79 -5.96 9.69
N VAL A 238 9.71 -6.92 10.63
CA VAL A 238 9.82 -6.68 12.08
C VAL A 238 11.24 -6.27 12.49
N GLU A 239 12.27 -6.79 11.83
CA GLU A 239 13.67 -6.37 12.04
C GLU A 239 13.89 -4.90 11.64
N ILE A 240 13.23 -4.45 10.56
CA ILE A 240 13.34 -3.07 10.08
C ILE A 240 12.48 -2.13 10.94
N ASP A 241 11.24 -2.51 11.24
CA ASP A 241 10.32 -1.74 12.07
C ASP A 241 9.64 -2.63 13.11
N GLU A 242 10.10 -2.48 14.36
CA GLU A 242 9.56 -3.22 15.49
C GLU A 242 8.07 -2.90 15.74
N LYS A 243 7.53 -1.79 15.23
CA LYS A 243 6.13 -1.38 15.42
C LYS A 243 5.17 -1.96 14.37
N GLU A 244 5.66 -2.76 13.42
CA GLU A 244 4.82 -3.35 12.38
C GLU A 244 3.96 -4.50 12.94
N ASP A 245 2.81 -4.14 13.53
CA ASP A 245 1.90 -5.08 14.20
C ASP A 245 1.36 -6.15 13.24
N VAL A 246 1.14 -5.79 11.97
CA VAL A 246 0.63 -6.70 10.94
C VAL A 246 1.61 -7.87 10.75
N ALA A 247 2.89 -7.57 10.53
CA ALA A 247 3.91 -8.61 10.32
C ALA A 247 4.03 -9.52 11.56
N ARG A 248 3.94 -8.97 12.77
CA ARG A 248 3.97 -9.74 14.01
C ARG A 248 2.77 -10.69 14.13
N GLU A 249 1.58 -10.23 13.80
CA GLU A 249 0.37 -11.05 13.91
C GLU A 249 0.38 -12.20 12.89
N PHE A 250 0.83 -11.94 11.66
CA PHE A 250 1.00 -12.99 10.67
C PHE A 250 2.09 -14.00 11.05
N LEU A 251 3.19 -13.58 11.69
CA LEU A 251 4.18 -14.52 12.24
C LEU A 251 3.56 -15.41 13.33
N ARG A 252 2.76 -14.85 14.23
CA ARG A 252 2.05 -15.63 15.26
C ARG A 252 1.11 -16.65 14.65
N MET A 253 0.36 -16.26 13.62
CA MET A 253 -0.56 -17.12 12.88
C MET A 253 0.17 -18.28 12.19
N ILE A 254 1.33 -18.01 11.56
CA ILE A 254 2.14 -19.03 10.88
C ILE A 254 2.77 -20.00 11.90
N ASP A 255 3.29 -19.49 13.02
CA ASP A 255 3.98 -20.31 14.01
C ASP A 255 3.00 -21.11 14.91
N HIS A 256 1.76 -20.64 15.08
CA HIS A 256 0.73 -21.27 15.94
C HIS A 256 -0.64 -21.40 15.24
N PRO A 257 -0.77 -22.23 14.20
CA PRO A 257 -2.00 -22.31 13.39
C PRO A 257 -3.25 -22.82 14.14
N ASN A 258 -3.07 -23.52 15.28
CA ASN A 258 -4.16 -24.17 16.03
C ASN A 258 -4.56 -23.47 17.34
N ARG A 259 -4.12 -22.23 17.57
CA ARG A 259 -4.37 -21.55 18.86
C ARG A 259 -5.83 -21.13 19.08
N GLU A 260 -6.70 -21.21 18.08
CA GLU A 260 -8.10 -20.75 18.18
C GLU A 260 -9.06 -21.68 18.96
N VAL A 261 -8.61 -22.82 19.52
CA VAL A 261 -9.55 -23.77 20.18
C VAL A 261 -9.17 -24.19 21.61
N GLU A 262 -7.97 -23.88 22.11
CA GLU A 262 -7.71 -24.07 23.53
C GLU A 262 -8.25 -22.88 24.30
N GLY A 263 -9.51 -23.05 24.70
CA GLY A 263 -10.30 -22.07 25.42
C GLY A 263 -9.54 -21.42 26.55
N ASP A 264 -9.92 -20.16 26.74
CA ASP A 264 -9.91 -19.37 27.96
C ASP A 264 -10.38 -20.21 29.16
N LYS A 265 -9.55 -21.15 29.58
CA LYS A 265 -9.46 -21.63 30.96
C LYS A 265 -8.49 -20.69 31.63
N SER A 266 -8.99 -19.51 31.93
CA SER A 266 -8.59 -18.79 33.14
C SER A 266 -8.87 -19.72 34.33
N GLU A 267 -7.98 -20.68 34.58
CA GLU A 267 -7.77 -21.24 35.92
C GLU A 267 -7.13 -20.13 36.75
N SER A 268 -7.99 -19.19 37.15
CA SER A 268 -7.74 -18.26 38.24
C SER A 268 -8.10 -18.99 39.53
N ASP A 269 -7.23 -19.88 39.98
CA ASP A 269 -7.23 -20.37 41.34
C ASP A 269 -5.76 -20.67 41.69
N GLU A 270 -5.34 -20.21 42.88
CA GLU A 270 -4.00 -20.35 43.49
C GLU A 270 -3.00 -19.29 42.97
N ASP A 271 -2.57 -18.25 43.69
CA ASP A 271 -2.17 -18.21 45.10
C ASP A 271 -2.44 -16.84 45.74
N MET A 272 -3.22 -16.88 46.82
CA MET A 272 -3.34 -15.81 47.79
C MET A 272 -2.35 -16.12 48.93
N GLU A 273 -1.08 -15.74 48.78
CA GLU A 273 -0.11 -15.87 49.88
C GLU A 273 0.57 -14.54 50.25
N SER A 274 0.22 -14.11 51.46
CA SER A 274 1.00 -13.32 52.41
C SER A 274 1.26 -11.83 52.12
N VAL A 275 0.40 -11.05 52.77
CA VAL A 275 0.73 -9.76 53.39
C VAL A 275 1.88 -9.93 54.39
N GLN A 276 2.96 -9.18 54.19
CA GLN A 276 3.84 -8.61 55.23
C GLN A 276 4.56 -7.42 54.58
N ASP A 277 4.04 -6.21 54.78
CA ASP A 277 4.62 -5.23 55.71
C ASP A 277 6.15 -5.15 55.62
N GLU A 278 6.66 -4.11 54.93
CA GLU A 278 7.63 -3.23 55.54
C GLU A 278 7.72 -1.86 54.85
N ILE A 279 7.84 -0.87 55.74
CA ILE A 279 7.77 0.57 55.58
C ILE A 279 9.12 1.14 55.10
N SER A 280 9.07 2.15 54.22
CA SER A 280 10.00 3.31 54.14
C SER A 280 9.90 3.89 52.73
N GLY A 281 9.13 4.93 52.47
CA GLY A 281 9.50 6.29 52.89
C GLY A 281 10.50 6.87 51.90
N ASN A 282 10.04 7.64 50.91
CA ASN A 282 10.71 8.89 50.55
C ASN A 282 9.82 9.78 49.67
N GLU A 283 9.62 10.99 50.17
CA GLU A 283 8.94 12.11 49.55
C GLU A 283 9.77 12.64 48.38
N GLY A 284 9.09 13.22 47.38
CA GLY A 284 9.74 13.81 46.21
C GLY A 284 8.77 14.55 45.32
N TYR A 285 8.05 15.50 45.91
CA TYR A 285 7.34 16.58 45.21
C TYR A 285 8.38 17.42 44.43
N SER A 286 8.21 17.54 43.13
CA SER A 286 8.74 18.69 42.37
C SER A 286 7.74 19.09 41.31
N ASP A 287 6.91 20.04 41.72
CA ASP A 287 6.11 20.97 40.93
C ASP A 287 7.05 21.88 40.13
N GLU A 288 7.07 21.74 38.81
CA GLU A 288 7.62 22.76 37.91
C GLU A 288 6.53 23.24 36.96
N SER A 289 5.81 24.23 37.48
CA SER A 289 4.99 25.16 36.75
C SER A 289 5.89 26.25 36.11
N GLU A 290 6.27 26.10 34.83
CA GLU A 290 6.77 27.19 33.98
C GLU A 290 5.77 27.38 32.83
N LYS A 291 4.81 28.31 32.89
CA LYS A 291 4.95 29.77 32.73
C LYS A 291 5.60 30.17 31.39
N ILE A 292 4.91 29.91 30.28
CA ILE A 292 5.19 30.59 29.00
C ILE A 292 4.14 31.69 28.81
N GLY A 293 4.66 32.92 28.76
CA GLY A 293 3.92 34.17 28.81
C GLY A 293 3.11 34.46 27.55
N PHE A 294 1.89 34.94 27.79
CA PHE A 294 1.18 35.85 26.90
C PHE A 294 1.92 37.19 26.90
N ALA A 295 2.43 37.60 25.74
CA ALA A 295 2.75 38.99 25.46
C ALA A 295 1.65 39.53 24.53
N ASP A 296 0.68 40.18 25.16
CA ASP A 296 -0.10 41.23 24.52
C ASP A 296 0.85 42.42 24.31
N GLU A 297 1.05 42.83 23.05
CA GLU A 297 1.55 44.15 22.72
C GLU A 297 0.46 44.91 21.97
N TYR A 298 -0.01 45.94 22.66
CA TYR A 298 -0.98 46.95 22.29
C TYR A 298 -0.30 48.02 21.42
N GLU A 299 -1.08 48.57 20.48
CA GLU A 299 -1.14 49.99 20.12
C GLU A 299 0.17 50.79 19.93
N THR A 300 0.40 51.40 18.77
CA THR A 300 0.05 52.82 18.46
C THR A 300 0.66 53.31 17.14
N GLN A 301 -0.13 54.15 16.45
CA GLN A 301 0.13 55.07 15.31
C GLN A 301 -0.08 54.55 13.89
#